data_AF-A0A816BDV2-F1
#
_entry.id   AF-A0A816BDV2-F1
#
_cell.length_a   1.000
_cell.length_b   1.000
_cell.length_c   1.000
_cell.angle_alpha   90.00
_cell.angle_beta   90.00
_cell.angle_gamma   90.00
#
_symmetry.space_group_name_H-M   'P 1'
#
loop_
_entity.id
_entity.type
_entity.pdbx_description
1 polymer ?
#
loop_
_entity_poly.entity_id
_entity_poly.type
_entity_poly.pdbx_seq_one_letter_code
_entity_poly.pdbx_strand_id
1 'polypeptide(L)'
;MSIVKSSKNQDQLLLSGYRYHRANKSQIIWRCCRNDCAGRVRFDGTGYIKVTDHLHAPNPEETILVEFKSNISSGATISHDPPRRIIHQALLNFF
;
A
#
# COMPACT_ATOMS: atom_id res chain seq x y z
N MET A 1 6.03 -4.83 4.65
CA MET A 1 4.77 -5.20 3.96
C MET A 1 3.65 -4.55 4.74
N SER A 2 2.79 -3.80 4.08
CA SER A 2 1.72 -3.03 4.74
C SER A 2 0.49 -2.98 3.86
N ILE A 3 -0.70 -2.89 4.49
CA ILE A 3 -1.94 -2.53 3.79
C ILE A 3 -2.26 -1.09 4.12
N VAL A 4 -2.46 -0.30 3.08
CA VAL A 4 -2.78 1.12 3.17
C VAL A 4 -4.12 1.40 2.49
N LYS A 5 -4.75 2.52 2.85
CA LYS A 5 -5.96 2.99 2.17
C LYS A 5 -5.58 3.94 1.05
N SER A 6 -6.07 3.66 -0.15
CA SER A 6 -6.05 4.63 -1.25
C SER A 6 -6.98 5.82 -0.96
N SER A 7 -6.86 6.89 -1.75
CA SER A 7 -7.77 8.04 -1.69
C SER A 7 -9.24 7.68 -1.95
N LYS A 8 -9.51 6.53 -2.61
CA LYS A 8 -10.86 5.98 -2.82
C LYS A 8 -11.31 5.04 -1.69
N ASN A 9 -10.59 5.04 -0.57
CA ASN A 9 -10.80 4.15 0.59
C ASN A 9 -10.73 2.64 0.25
N GLN A 10 -10.06 2.29 -0.85
CA GLN A 10 -9.79 0.90 -1.22
C GLN A 10 -8.44 0.45 -0.67
N ASP A 11 -8.39 -0.79 -0.17
CA ASP A 11 -7.15 -1.39 0.33
C ASP A 11 -6.13 -1.56 -0.79
N GLN A 12 -4.89 -1.19 -0.50
CA GLN A 12 -3.73 -1.47 -1.31
C GLN A 12 -2.67 -2.18 -0.47
N LEU A 13 -2.13 -3.28 -1.00
CA LEU A 13 -1.01 -4.00 -0.40
C LEU A 13 0.29 -3.45 -0.99
N LEU A 14 1.21 -3.04 -0.11
CA LEU A 14 2.57 -2.64 -0.44
C LEU A 14 3.52 -3.77 -0.05
N LEU A 15 4.16 -4.37 -1.06
CA LEU A 15 4.99 -5.55 -0.87
C LEU A 15 6.15 -5.54 -1.87
N SER A 16 7.38 -5.65 -1.34
CA SER A 16 8.61 -5.81 -2.12
C SER A 16 8.78 -4.77 -3.24
N GLY A 17 8.41 -3.51 -2.98
CA GLY A 17 8.48 -2.42 -3.98
C GLY A 17 7.37 -2.45 -5.04
N TYR A 18 6.35 -3.30 -4.88
CA TYR A 18 5.18 -3.36 -5.72
C TYR A 18 3.92 -2.93 -4.98
N ARG A 19 2.93 -2.48 -5.75
CA ARG A 19 1.60 -2.10 -5.27
C ARG A 19 0.57 -3.05 -5.85
N TYR A 20 -0.34 -3.50 -4.99
CA TYR A 20 -1.44 -4.37 -5.39
C TYR A 20 -2.78 -3.86 -4.87
N HIS A 21 -3.85 -4.11 -5.61
CA HIS A 21 -5.23 -3.94 -5.15
C HIS A 21 -5.90 -5.31 -5.04
N ARG A 22 -6.92 -5.42 -4.18
CA ARG A 22 -7.70 -6.65 -4.09
C ARG A 22 -8.40 -6.91 -5.42
N ALA A 23 -8.25 -8.13 -5.93
CA ALA A 23 -9.02 -8.58 -7.10
C ALA A 23 -10.52 -8.50 -6.82
N ASN A 24 -10.94 -9.13 -5.72
CA ASN A 24 -12.33 -9.25 -5.28
C ASN A 24 -12.39 -9.10 -3.76
N LYS A 25 -13.52 -8.67 -3.20
CA LYS A 25 -13.67 -8.45 -1.73
C LYS A 25 -13.50 -9.73 -0.89
N SER A 26 -13.89 -10.89 -1.42
CA SER A 26 -13.84 -12.20 -0.75
C SER A 26 -12.56 -13.00 -0.99
N GLN A 27 -11.72 -12.57 -1.93
CA GLN A 27 -10.52 -13.30 -2.30
C GLN A 27 -9.28 -12.68 -1.65
N ILE A 28 -8.42 -13.54 -1.13
CA ILE A 28 -7.07 -13.19 -0.66
C ILE A 28 -6.09 -12.97 -1.82
N ILE A 29 -6.59 -12.79 -3.05
CA ILE A 29 -5.77 -12.55 -4.24
C ILE A 29 -5.68 -11.04 -4.48
N TRP A 30 -4.45 -10.58 -4.61
CA TRP A 30 -4.09 -9.20 -4.89
C TRP A 30 -3.40 -9.12 -6.25
N ARG A 31 -3.79 -8.13 -7.05
CA ARG A 31 -3.30 -7.90 -8.42
C ARG A 31 -2.48 -6.62 -8.46
N CYS A 32 -1.42 -6.61 -9.25
CA CYS A 32 -0.62 -5.41 -9.45
C CYS A 32 -1.50 -4.23 -9.88
N CYS A 33 -1.19 -3.03 -9.40
CA CYS A 33 -1.90 -1.82 -9.78
C CYS A 33 -1.57 -1.31 -11.20
N ARG A 34 -0.52 -1.82 -11.86
CA ARG A 34 -0.20 -1.45 -13.24
C ARG A 34 -1.08 -2.23 -14.23
N ASN A 35 -1.71 -1.53 -15.16
CA ASN A 35 -2.67 -2.10 -16.11
C ASN A 35 -2.06 -3.14 -17.06
N ASP A 36 -0.78 -2.99 -17.39
CA ASP A 36 0.01 -3.86 -18.26
C ASP A 36 0.72 -4.98 -17.50
N CYS A 37 0.48 -5.11 -16.19
CA CYS A 37 1.13 -6.10 -15.34
C CYS A 37 0.19 -7.21 -14.91
N ALA A 38 0.61 -8.46 -15.18
CA ALA A 38 -0.10 -9.66 -14.72
C ALA A 38 0.31 -10.12 -13.32
N GLY A 39 1.15 -9.38 -12.59
CA GLY A 39 1.70 -9.78 -11.29
C GLY A 39 0.60 -9.95 -10.23
N ARG A 40 0.63 -11.07 -9.52
CA ARG A 40 -0.38 -11.44 -8.51
C ARG A 40 0.27 -12.11 -7.32
N VAL A 41 -0.30 -11.85 -6.15
CA VAL A 41 0.04 -12.53 -4.91
C VAL A 41 -1.22 -12.97 -4.18
N ARG A 42 -1.11 -14.07 -3.44
CA ARG A 42 -2.08 -14.46 -2.44
C ARG A 42 -1.57 -13.96 -1.10
N PHE A 43 -2.36 -13.18 -0.37
CA PHE A 43 -1.99 -12.63 0.94
C PHE A 43 -3.15 -12.81 1.93
N ASP A 44 -2.90 -13.56 3.00
CA ASP A 44 -3.90 -13.96 4.00
C ASP A 44 -3.94 -13.07 5.26
N GLY A 45 -3.09 -12.04 5.32
CA GLY A 45 -2.93 -11.18 6.50
C GLY A 45 -1.65 -11.48 7.29
N THR A 46 -1.11 -12.69 7.16
CA THR A 46 0.09 -13.16 7.88
C THR A 46 1.26 -13.39 6.93
N GLY A 47 1.00 -14.02 5.78
CA GLY A 47 2.01 -14.39 4.81
C GLY A 47 1.51 -14.22 3.38
N TYR A 48 2.44 -14.23 2.44
CA TYR A 48 2.11 -14.14 1.03
C TYR A 48 2.73 -15.27 0.20
N ILE A 49 2.04 -15.64 -0.86
CA ILE A 49 2.50 -16.58 -1.89
C ILE A 49 2.46 -15.83 -3.23
N LYS A 50 3.59 -15.81 -3.93
CA LYS A 50 3.65 -15.27 -5.30
C LYS A 50 2.88 -16.20 -6.24
N VAL A 51 1.90 -15.66 -6.97
CA VAL A 51 1.06 -16.42 -7.91
C VAL A 51 1.57 -16.23 -9.34
N THR A 52 1.87 -14.99 -9.72
CA THR A 52 2.43 -14.64 -11.03
C THR A 52 3.46 -13.54 -10.89
N ASP A 53 4.48 -13.61 -11.73
CA ASP A 53 5.56 -12.63 -11.77
C ASP A 53 5.14 -11.29 -12.40
N HIS A 54 5.90 -10.25 -12.06
CA HIS A 54 5.76 -8.93 -12.66
C HIS A 54 6.55 -8.85 -13.97
N LEU A 55 5.99 -8.12 -14.93
CA LEU A 55 6.67 -7.76 -16.18
C LEU A 55 7.40 -6.41 -16.11
N HIS A 56 7.57 -5.88 -14.91
CA HIS A 56 8.25 -4.61 -14.68
C HIS A 56 9.06 -4.67 -13.39
N ALA A 57 10.08 -3.82 -13.31
CA ALA A 57 10.88 -3.66 -12.10
C ALA A 57 10.04 -3.15 -10.91
N PRO A 58 10.43 -3.47 -9.67
CA PRO A 58 9.84 -2.85 -8.48
C PRO A 58 10.13 -1.34 -8.47
N ASN A 59 9.21 -0.57 -7.89
CA ASN A 59 9.38 0.86 -7.65
C ASN A 59 9.21 1.16 -6.15
N PRO A 60 10.29 1.02 -5.35
CA PRO A 60 10.23 1.23 -3.91
C PRO A 60 9.89 2.67 -3.54
N GLU A 61 10.38 3.66 -4.30
CA GLU A 61 10.09 5.07 -4.05
C GLU A 61 8.60 5.36 -4.13
N GLU A 62 7.91 4.83 -5.14
CA GLU A 62 6.47 4.99 -5.26
C GLU A 62 5.72 4.30 -4.11
N THR A 63 6.17 3.12 -3.67
CA THR A 63 5.55 2.46 -2.51
C THR A 63 5.70 3.28 -1.22
N ILE A 64 6.89 3.85 -0.98
CA ILE A 64 7.17 4.69 0.18
C ILE A 64 6.29 5.95 0.15
N LEU A 65 6.18 6.60 -1.02
CA LEU A 65 5.33 7.79 -1.18
C LEU A 65 3.85 7.48 -0.90
N VAL A 66 3.36 6.32 -1.34
CA VAL A 66 1.98 5.90 -1.10
C VAL A 66 1.74 5.60 0.38
N GLU A 67 2.67 4.92 1.04
CA GLU A 67 2.61 4.65 2.48
C GLU A 67 2.60 5.95 3.29
N PHE A 68 3.51 6.87 2.96
CA PHE A 68 3.61 8.16 3.63
C PHE A 68 2.33 8.97 3.50
N LYS A 69 1.75 9.05 2.29
CA LYS A 69 0.47 9.71 2.07
C LYS A 69 -0.66 9.07 2.87
N SER A 70 -0.72 7.74 2.92
CA SER A 70 -1.73 7.03 3.71
C SER A 70 -1.60 7.37 5.21
N ASN A 71 -0.38 7.42 5.73
CA ASN A 71 -0.14 7.76 7.14
C ASN A 71 -0.60 9.18 7.48
N ILE A 72 -0.32 10.16 6.61
CA ILE A 72 -0.82 11.53 6.78
C ILE A 72 -2.35 11.56 6.75
N SER A 73 -2.98 10.94 5.75
CA SER A 73 -4.43 10.94 5.62
C SER A 73 -5.12 10.26 6.80
N SER A 74 -4.56 9.13 7.27
CA SER A 74 -5.07 8.44 8.46
C SER A 74 -4.92 9.30 9.71
N GLY A 75 -3.76 9.92 9.90
CA GLY A 75 -3.51 10.83 11.02
C GLY A 75 -4.46 12.02 11.03
N ALA A 76 -4.74 12.61 9.87
CA ALA A 76 -5.70 13.71 9.72
C ALA A 76 -7.15 13.30 9.97
N THR A 77 -7.48 12.02 9.78
CA THR A 77 -8.84 11.52 10.05
C THR A 77 -9.04 11.20 11.53
N ILE A 78 -7.98 10.75 12.23
CA ILE A 78 -8.07 10.23 13.59
C ILE A 78 -7.67 11.30 14.64
N SER A 79 -6.73 12.18 14.31
CA SER A 79 -6.17 13.16 15.25
C SER A 79 -6.77 14.55 15.07
N HIS A 80 -6.84 15.30 16.17
CA HIS A 80 -7.11 16.74 16.19
C HIS A 80 -5.82 17.59 16.21
N ASP A 81 -4.65 16.95 16.06
CA ASP A 81 -3.38 17.64 16.00
C ASP A 81 -3.30 18.61 14.81
N PRO A 82 -2.54 19.71 14.93
CA PRO A 82 -2.33 20.61 13.80
C PRO A 82 -1.61 19.88 12.65
N PRO A 83 -1.87 20.24 11.38
CA PRO A 83 -1.31 19.54 10.20
C PRO A 83 0.20 19.34 10.25
N ARG A 84 0.95 20.33 10.75
CA ARG A 84 2.41 20.24 10.89
C ARG A 84 2.85 19.07 11.76
N ARG A 85 2.14 18.80 12.85
CA ARG A 85 2.45 17.72 13.79
C ARG A 85 2.14 16.35 13.18
N ILE A 86 1.03 16.25 12.44
CA ILE A 86 0.66 15.03 11.71
C ILE A 86 1.72 14.69 10.66
N ILE A 87 2.18 15.68 9.88
CA ILE A 87 3.24 15.49 8.89
C ILE A 87 4.56 15.07 9.56
N HIS A 88 4.92 15.70 10.67
CA HIS A 88 6.13 15.35 11.43
C HIS A 88 6.09 13.91 11.96
N GLN A 89 4.96 13.49 12.55
CA GLN A 89 4.78 12.11 13.01
C GLN A 89 4.86 11.12 11.84
N ALA A 90 4.25 11.45 10.70
CA ALA A 90 4.34 10.61 9.51
C ALA A 90 5.79 10.44 9.05
N LEU A 91 6.63 11.48 9.13
CA LEU A 91 8.05 11.40 8.76
C LEU A 91 8.87 10.52 9.73
N LEU A 92 8.61 10.63 11.04
CA LEU A 92 9.29 9.82 12.05
C LEU A 92 9.04 8.32 11.89
N ASN A 93 7.94 7.91 11.27
CA ASN A 93 7.66 6.48 11.05
C ASN A 93 8.50 5.86 9.90
N PHE A 94 9.32 6.66 9.20
CA PHE A 94 10.17 6.20 8.09
C PHE A 94 11.69 6.28 8.36
N PHE A 95 12.11 6.91 9.45
CA PHE A 95 13.52 7.04 9.87
C PHE A 95 13.74 6.36 11.21
#